data_AF-A0A1N7QDL2-F1
#
_entry.id   AF-A0A1N7QDL2-F1
#
_cell.length_a   1.000
_cell.length_b   1.000
_cell.length_c   1.000
_cell.angle_alpha   90.00
_cell.angle_beta   90.00
_cell.angle_gamma   90.00
#
_symmetry.space_group_name_H-M   'P 1'
#
loop_
_entity.id
_entity.type
_entity.pdbx_description
1 polymer ?
#
loop_
_entity_poly.entity_id
_entity_poly.type
_entity_poly.pdbx_seq_one_letter_code
_entity_poly.pdbx_strand_id
1 'polypeptide(L)'
;MEKLTYRLVSFFSILWFLYLLYTITISFSDLGKMKQINWVEAKNISSIYKGYKATIITRAYQKDNIIIKREYGFFGQGLNIYLSGIDKNKKIADINFFVKEKDYNTSDKNGSKPVSIPYFTLRKIDSPANHFFLWIDIWKFNYSKIIAFSVLFCPLLFVFLYLKLTGNKEFKLEDFDTKSKMVNYIYIMFVLCLLINFIV
;
A
#
# COMPACT_ATOMS: atom_id res chain seq x y z
N MET A 1 -0.25 -7.65 -36.46
CA MET A 1 -0.79 -7.49 -35.09
C MET A 1 0.29 -7.43 -34.03
N GLU A 2 1.31 -8.29 -34.09
CA GLU A 2 2.44 -8.32 -33.14
C GLU A 2 3.06 -6.94 -32.85
N LYS A 3 3.32 -6.13 -33.88
CA LYS A 3 3.87 -4.77 -33.70
C LYS A 3 2.96 -3.83 -32.89
N LEU A 4 1.63 -3.95 -33.02
CA LEU A 4 0.67 -3.12 -32.28
C LEU A 4 0.59 -3.56 -30.82
N THR A 5 0.44 -4.87 -30.59
CA THR A 5 0.42 -5.47 -29.25
C THR A 5 1.71 -5.11 -28.49
N TYR A 6 2.86 -5.24 -29.16
CA TYR A 6 4.17 -4.88 -28.60
C TYR A 6 4.25 -3.40 -28.19
N ARG A 7 3.79 -2.49 -29.05
CA ARG A 7 3.76 -1.04 -28.76
C ARG A 7 2.85 -0.73 -27.57
N LEU A 8 1.67 -1.35 -27.51
CA LEU A 8 0.73 -1.16 -26.40
C LEU A 8 1.34 -1.63 -25.08
N VAL A 9 1.84 -2.87 -25.02
CA VAL A 9 2.45 -3.40 -23.78
C VAL A 9 3.66 -2.57 -23.37
N SER A 10 4.51 -2.16 -24.31
CA SER A 10 5.67 -1.29 -24.00
C SER A 10 5.22 0.06 -23.42
N PHE A 11 4.21 0.69 -24.01
CA PHE A 11 3.66 1.95 -23.53
C PHE A 11 3.10 1.84 -22.11
N PHE A 12 2.27 0.82 -21.85
CA PHE A 12 1.69 0.60 -20.52
C PHE A 12 2.72 0.17 -19.47
N SER A 13 3.77 -0.56 -19.88
CA SER A 13 4.91 -0.87 -19.01
C SER A 13 5.66 0.40 -18.58
N ILE A 14 5.89 1.33 -19.52
CA ILE A 14 6.50 2.63 -19.23
C ILE A 14 5.58 3.47 -18.33
N LEU A 15 4.27 3.50 -18.59
CA LEU A 15 3.31 4.19 -17.72
C LEU A 15 3.32 3.65 -16.30
N TRP A 16 3.37 2.33 -16.14
CA TRP A 16 3.50 1.71 -14.82
C TRP A 16 4.81 2.12 -14.14
N PHE A 17 5.91 2.17 -14.87
CA PHE A 17 7.20 2.60 -14.33
C PHE A 17 7.19 4.06 -13.89
N LEU A 18 6.59 4.95 -14.68
CA LEU A 18 6.38 6.36 -14.29
C LEU A 18 5.50 6.49 -13.04
N TYR A 19 4.45 5.68 -12.95
CA TYR A 19 3.61 5.60 -11.75
C TYR A 19 4.43 5.15 -10.52
N LEU A 20 5.28 4.14 -10.67
CA LEU A 20 6.18 3.68 -9.60
C LEU A 20 7.09 4.83 -9.13
N LEU A 21 7.78 5.52 -10.05
CA LEU A 21 8.65 6.65 -9.71
C LEU A 21 7.91 7.78 -9.01
N TYR A 22 6.69 8.10 -9.47
CA TYR A 22 5.83 9.09 -8.85
C TYR A 22 5.52 8.72 -7.39
N THR A 23 5.09 7.47 -7.13
CA THR A 23 4.78 7.01 -5.77
C THR A 23 6.00 7.02 -4.86
N ILE A 24 7.18 6.64 -5.35
CA ILE A 24 8.44 6.71 -4.60
C ILE A 24 8.75 8.16 -4.22
N THR A 25 8.67 9.08 -5.17
CA THR A 25 8.97 10.50 -4.98
C THR A 25 8.03 11.14 -3.95
N ILE A 26 6.73 10.91 -4.04
CA ILE A 26 5.77 11.41 -3.04
C ILE A 26 6.05 10.82 -1.68
N SER A 27 6.46 9.55 -1.60
CA SER A 27 6.73 8.90 -0.31
C SER A 27 7.96 9.47 0.39
N PHE A 28 8.99 9.87 -0.36
CA PHE A 28 10.10 10.65 0.19
C PHE A 28 9.67 12.05 0.66
N SER A 29 8.82 12.73 -0.11
CA SER A 29 8.27 14.04 0.27
C SER A 29 7.43 13.97 1.54
N ASP A 30 6.62 12.92 1.67
CA ASP A 30 5.78 12.65 2.84
C ASP A 30 6.63 12.30 4.07
N LEU A 31 7.72 11.53 3.90
CA LEU A 31 8.62 11.14 5.00
C LEU A 31 9.13 12.35 5.78
N GLY A 32 9.50 13.44 5.09
CA GLY A 32 9.97 14.68 5.72
C GLY A 32 8.90 15.48 6.46
N LYS A 33 7.62 15.11 6.32
CA LYS A 33 6.46 15.76 6.94
C LYS A 33 5.77 14.86 7.98
N MET A 34 6.41 13.76 8.34
CA MET A 34 5.91 12.84 9.36
C MET A 34 6.31 13.34 10.74
N LYS A 35 5.33 13.39 11.63
CA LYS A 35 5.52 13.68 13.05
C LYS A 35 5.46 12.38 13.84
N GLN A 36 6.49 12.12 14.63
CA GLN A 36 6.48 11.03 15.60
C GLN A 36 5.65 11.43 16.82
N ILE A 37 4.83 10.51 17.33
CA ILE A 37 3.96 10.72 18.48
C ILE A 37 4.05 9.51 19.40
N ASN A 38 4.23 9.78 20.70
CA ASN A 38 4.19 8.79 21.76
C ASN A 38 2.92 8.96 22.57
N TRP A 39 2.12 7.89 22.68
CA TRP A 39 0.94 7.82 23.54
C TRP A 39 1.16 6.78 24.62
N VAL A 40 1.30 7.27 25.86
CA VAL A 40 1.21 6.45 27.07
C VAL A 40 -0.26 6.14 27.35
N GLU A 41 -0.55 4.89 27.74
CA GLU A 41 -1.88 4.40 28.12
C GLU A 41 -2.97 4.55 27.03
N ALA A 42 -2.64 4.31 25.77
CA ALA A 42 -3.63 4.33 24.69
C ALA A 42 -4.60 3.14 24.78
N LYS A 43 -5.90 3.38 24.64
CA LYS A 43 -6.93 2.33 24.66
C LYS A 43 -6.95 1.59 23.33
N ASN A 44 -6.77 0.27 23.36
CA ASN A 44 -6.88 -0.59 22.19
C ASN A 44 -8.36 -0.81 21.86
N ILE A 45 -8.77 -0.34 20.68
CA ILE A 45 -10.12 -0.50 20.12
C ILE A 45 -10.08 -1.25 18.78
N SER A 46 -9.03 -2.04 18.57
CA SER A 46 -8.85 -2.84 17.36
C SER A 46 -9.99 -3.84 17.18
N SER A 47 -10.38 -4.07 15.93
CA SER A 47 -11.45 -5.00 15.58
C SER A 47 -11.01 -5.94 14.46
N ILE A 48 -11.60 -7.14 14.46
CA ILE A 48 -11.42 -8.14 13.42
C ILE A 48 -12.78 -8.36 12.79
N TYR A 49 -12.97 -7.88 11.56
CA TYR A 49 -14.17 -8.16 10.78
C TYR A 49 -13.93 -9.44 9.97
N LYS A 50 -14.67 -10.51 10.30
CA LYS A 50 -14.66 -11.77 9.54
C LYS A 50 -15.92 -11.84 8.68
N GLY A 51 -15.79 -11.62 7.38
CA GLY A 51 -16.85 -11.88 6.41
C GLY A 51 -16.60 -13.19 5.64
N TYR A 52 -17.63 -13.73 4.98
CA TYR A 52 -17.55 -14.95 4.16
C TYR A 52 -16.48 -14.90 3.05
N LYS A 53 -16.13 -13.68 2.57
CA LYS A 53 -15.18 -13.48 1.47
C LYS A 53 -13.84 -12.86 1.87
N ALA A 54 -13.74 -12.25 3.06
CA ALA A 54 -12.50 -11.59 3.49
C ALA A 54 -12.50 -11.34 5.01
N THR A 55 -11.31 -11.43 5.62
CA THR A 55 -11.06 -10.92 6.97
C THR A 55 -10.30 -9.60 6.88
N ILE A 56 -10.89 -8.53 7.42
CA ILE A 56 -10.26 -7.21 7.54
C ILE A 56 -9.92 -7.01 9.00
N ILE A 57 -8.69 -6.60 9.26
CA ILE A 57 -8.19 -6.42 10.62
C ILE A 57 -7.86 -4.95 10.78
N THR A 58 -8.66 -4.29 11.60
CA THR A 58 -8.52 -2.87 11.91
C THR A 58 -7.72 -2.74 13.18
N ARG A 59 -6.50 -2.24 13.06
CA ARG A 59 -5.67 -1.86 14.20
C ARG A 59 -6.03 -0.44 14.58
N ALA A 60 -6.60 -0.26 15.76
CA ALA A 60 -7.06 1.04 16.21
C ALA A 60 -6.75 1.27 17.69
N TYR A 61 -6.28 2.48 17.99
CA TYR A 61 -6.01 2.92 19.35
C TYR A 61 -6.63 4.31 19.55
N GLN A 62 -7.17 4.53 20.73
CA GLN A 62 -7.81 5.78 21.10
C GLN A 62 -7.09 6.39 22.31
N LYS A 63 -6.81 7.69 22.22
CA LYS A 63 -6.43 8.50 23.37
C LYS A 63 -7.17 9.83 23.24
N ASP A 64 -7.84 10.22 24.31
CA ASP A 64 -8.74 11.38 24.33
C ASP A 64 -9.76 11.30 23.17
N ASN A 65 -9.92 12.40 22.42
CA ASN A 65 -10.79 12.51 21.24
C ASN A 65 -10.10 12.11 19.93
N ILE A 66 -8.94 11.45 19.95
CA ILE A 66 -8.23 11.05 18.72
C ILE A 66 -8.17 9.52 18.64
N ILE A 67 -8.56 8.99 17.49
CA ILE A 67 -8.44 7.58 17.13
C ILE A 67 -7.40 7.46 16.01
N ILE A 68 -6.31 6.76 16.27
CA ILE A 68 -5.46 6.29 15.19
C ILE A 68 -6.02 4.97 14.67
N LYS A 69 -6.20 4.82 13.37
CA LYS A 69 -6.66 3.54 12.80
C LYS A 69 -5.96 3.22 11.48
N ARG A 70 -5.79 1.93 11.24
CA ARG A 70 -5.39 1.42 9.94
C ARG A 70 -5.99 0.06 9.69
N GLU A 71 -6.46 -0.13 8.47
CA GLU A 71 -7.05 -1.38 8.01
C GLU A 71 -6.00 -2.18 7.25
N TYR A 72 -5.88 -3.43 7.63
CA TYR A 72 -5.02 -4.39 6.97
C TYR A 72 -5.87 -5.55 6.47
N GLY A 73 -5.65 -5.98 5.22
CA GLY A 73 -6.16 -7.27 4.76
C GLY A 73 -5.49 -8.41 5.53
N PHE A 74 -6.15 -9.56 5.66
CA PHE A 74 -5.65 -10.72 6.42
C PHE A 74 -4.19 -11.10 6.09
N PHE A 75 -3.85 -11.21 4.81
CA PHE A 75 -2.49 -11.48 4.32
C PHE A 75 -1.56 -10.26 4.32
N GLY A 76 -2.10 -9.06 4.57
CA GLY A 76 -1.37 -7.80 4.61
C GLY A 76 -1.05 -7.32 6.03
N GLN A 77 -1.21 -8.19 7.05
CA GLN A 77 -0.75 -7.84 8.40
C GLN A 77 0.76 -7.55 8.46
N GLY A 78 1.53 -8.05 7.48
CA GLY A 78 2.91 -7.68 7.26
C GLY A 78 3.85 -7.97 8.43
N LEU A 79 5.14 -7.84 8.18
CA LEU A 79 6.16 -7.78 9.22
C LEU A 79 5.92 -6.57 10.12
N ASN A 80 5.31 -5.49 9.63
CA ASN A 80 5.19 -4.26 10.40
C ASN A 80 4.30 -4.40 11.65
N ILE A 81 3.27 -5.25 11.64
CA ILE A 81 2.50 -5.57 12.85
C ILE A 81 3.29 -6.49 13.79
N TYR A 82 4.04 -7.45 13.26
CA TYR A 82 4.88 -8.33 14.10
C TYR A 82 5.99 -7.55 14.80
N LEU A 83 6.65 -6.67 14.04
CA LEU A 83 7.69 -5.76 14.51
C LEU A 83 7.13 -4.64 15.41
N SER A 84 5.80 -4.51 15.55
CA SER A 84 5.22 -3.50 16.44
C SER A 84 5.62 -3.71 17.91
N GLY A 85 5.84 -4.96 18.32
CA GLY A 85 6.13 -5.30 19.72
C GLY A 85 4.98 -4.97 20.68
N ILE A 86 3.78 -4.65 20.16
CA ILE A 86 2.60 -4.37 20.97
C ILE A 86 1.81 -5.66 21.15
N ASP A 87 1.50 -5.99 22.40
CA ASP A 87 0.60 -7.08 22.72
C ASP A 87 -0.82 -6.78 22.20
N LYS A 88 -1.28 -7.61 21.27
CA LYS A 88 -2.56 -7.49 20.58
C LYS A 88 -3.75 -7.64 21.54
N ASN A 89 -3.57 -8.34 22.67
CA ASN A 89 -4.60 -8.64 23.65
C ASN A 89 -4.67 -7.58 24.77
N LYS A 90 -3.67 -6.71 24.88
CA LYS A 90 -3.63 -5.68 25.91
C LYS A 90 -4.67 -4.61 25.60
N LYS A 91 -5.57 -4.35 26.56
CA LYS A 91 -6.62 -3.31 26.46
C LYS A 91 -6.04 -1.89 26.46
N ILE A 92 -4.89 -1.70 27.10
CA ILE A 92 -4.19 -0.42 27.24
C ILE A 92 -2.74 -0.64 26.83
N ALA A 93 -2.22 0.16 25.90
CA ALA A 93 -0.87 -0.01 25.37
C ALA A 93 -0.12 1.33 25.27
N ASP A 94 1.18 1.26 25.52
CA ASP A 94 2.09 2.39 25.32
C ASP A 94 2.65 2.29 23.91
N ILE A 95 2.25 3.24 23.08
CA ILE A 95 2.47 3.19 21.63
C ILE A 95 3.23 4.40 21.11
N ASN A 96 4.07 4.15 20.11
CA ASN A 96 4.81 5.13 19.32
C ASN A 96 4.40 4.94 17.86
N PHE A 97 4.07 6.01 17.16
CA PHE A 97 3.66 5.97 15.76
C PHE A 97 3.95 7.29 15.05
N PHE A 98 3.88 7.28 13.73
CA PHE A 98 4.04 8.45 12.88
C PHE A 98 2.71 8.84 12.25
N VAL A 99 2.46 10.14 12.11
CA VAL A 99 1.31 10.70 11.40
C VAL A 99 1.76 11.86 10.53
N LYS A 100 1.01 12.15 9.47
CA LYS A 100 1.21 13.39 8.73
C LYS A 100 0.86 14.55 9.64
N GLU A 101 1.73 15.55 9.72
CA GLU A 101 1.53 16.70 10.60
C GLU A 101 0.20 17.42 10.34
N LYS A 102 -0.17 17.55 9.06
CA LYS A 102 -1.46 18.13 8.63
C LYS A 102 -2.66 17.38 9.24
N ASP A 103 -2.64 16.05 9.22
CA ASP A 103 -3.77 15.23 9.69
C ASP A 103 -3.91 15.35 11.22
N TYR A 104 -2.78 15.42 11.93
CA TYR A 104 -2.78 15.58 13.38
C TYR A 104 -3.25 16.96 13.83
N ASN A 105 -2.81 18.02 13.15
CA ASN A 105 -3.14 19.40 13.52
C ASN A 105 -4.58 19.80 13.15
N THR A 106 -5.17 19.18 12.13
CA THR A 106 -6.57 19.44 11.72
C THR A 106 -7.59 18.73 12.63
N SER A 107 -7.11 17.84 13.50
CA SER A 107 -7.97 17.11 14.44
C SER A 107 -8.46 18.06 15.53
N ASP A 108 -9.70 18.54 15.42
CA ASP A 108 -10.32 19.39 16.44
C ASP A 108 -10.43 18.61 17.76
N LYS A 109 -9.53 18.89 18.69
CA LYS A 109 -9.41 18.17 19.97
C LYS A 109 -10.61 18.40 20.89
N ASN A 110 -11.43 19.41 20.59
CA ASN A 110 -12.57 19.84 21.41
C ASN A 110 -13.92 19.36 20.88
N GLY A 111 -13.94 18.61 19.77
CA GLY A 111 -15.18 18.06 19.20
C GLY A 111 -15.82 16.98 20.06
N SER A 112 -17.15 16.83 19.99
CA SER A 112 -17.92 15.79 20.69
C SER A 112 -17.75 14.39 20.10
N LYS A 113 -17.13 14.26 18.92
CA LYS A 113 -16.88 12.98 18.24
C LYS A 113 -15.38 12.76 18.06
N PRO A 114 -14.89 11.54 18.30
CA PRO A 114 -13.48 11.26 18.13
C PRO A 114 -13.07 11.34 16.65
N VAL A 115 -11.97 12.02 16.37
CA VAL A 115 -11.41 12.20 15.03
C VAL A 115 -10.51 11.02 14.71
N SER A 116 -10.69 10.43 13.53
CA SER A 116 -9.89 9.28 13.10
C SER A 116 -8.81 9.67 12.10
N ILE A 117 -7.55 9.35 12.42
CA ILE A 117 -6.39 9.66 11.59
C ILE A 117 -5.61 8.38 11.21
N PRO A 118 -5.03 8.32 10.00
CA PRO A 118 -4.13 7.24 9.61
C PRO A 118 -2.79 7.36 10.36
N TYR A 119 -2.14 6.22 10.60
CA TYR A 119 -0.81 6.17 11.21
C TYR A 119 0.16 5.28 10.42
N PHE A 120 1.45 5.48 10.69
CA PHE A 120 2.55 4.73 10.11
C PHE A 120 3.49 4.21 11.21
N THR A 121 4.06 3.02 10.98
CA THR A 121 5.08 2.38 11.84
C THR A 121 4.70 2.38 13.32
N LEU A 122 3.58 1.73 13.65
CA LEU A 122 3.15 1.56 15.03
C LEU A 122 4.09 0.61 15.78
N ARG A 123 4.59 1.04 16.93
CA ARG A 123 5.59 0.37 17.76
C ARG A 123 5.29 0.59 19.25
N LYS A 124 5.90 -0.21 20.13
CA LYS A 124 5.96 0.08 21.57
C LYS A 124 6.84 1.33 21.80
N ILE A 125 6.51 2.14 22.82
CA ILE A 125 7.43 3.19 23.32
C ILE A 125 8.76 2.50 23.70
N ASP A 126 9.88 3.09 23.29
CA ASP A 126 11.27 2.56 23.42
C ASP A 126 11.76 1.58 22.34
N SER A 127 10.90 1.16 21.39
CA SER A 127 11.42 0.46 20.20
C SER A 127 12.09 1.46 19.26
N PRO A 128 13.31 1.17 18.74
CA PRO A 128 13.98 2.07 17.81
C PRO A 128 13.13 2.27 16.56
N ALA A 129 12.94 3.53 16.17
CA ALA A 129 12.29 3.86 14.92
C ALA A 129 13.24 3.55 13.76
N ASN A 130 12.80 2.72 12.82
CA ASN A 130 13.57 2.44 11.62
C ASN A 130 12.98 3.24 10.44
N HIS A 131 13.71 4.27 10.01
CA HIS A 131 13.30 5.16 8.92
C HIS A 131 13.05 4.43 7.60
N PHE A 132 13.72 3.32 7.33
CA PHE A 132 13.49 2.51 6.15
C PHE A 132 12.11 1.82 6.20
N PHE A 133 11.75 1.23 7.35
CA PHE A 133 10.41 0.66 7.52
C PHE A 133 9.32 1.73 7.47
N LEU A 134 9.58 2.92 8.02
CA LEU A 134 8.68 4.06 7.89
C LEU A 134 8.48 4.46 6.42
N TRP A 135 9.56 4.60 5.66
CA TRP A 135 9.49 4.93 4.24
C TRP A 135 8.72 3.87 3.44
N ILE A 136 8.98 2.58 3.66
CA ILE A 136 8.21 1.51 3.00
C ILE A 136 6.73 1.61 3.36
N ASP A 137 6.42 1.85 4.63
CA ASP A 137 5.05 1.90 5.10
C ASP A 137 4.26 3.07 4.47
N ILE A 138 4.92 4.22 4.30
CA ILE A 138 4.39 5.38 3.56
C ILE A 138 4.26 5.05 2.07
N TRP A 139 5.26 4.41 1.48
CA TRP A 139 5.23 4.02 0.07
C TRP A 139 4.07 3.09 -0.25
N LYS A 140 3.80 2.10 0.60
CA LYS A 140 2.62 1.22 0.45
C LYS A 140 1.31 1.96 0.52
N PHE A 141 1.23 2.98 1.37
CA PHE A 141 0.04 3.82 1.49
C PHE A 141 -0.18 4.64 0.21
N ASN A 142 0.88 5.17 -0.39
CA ASN A 142 0.81 5.94 -1.62
C ASN A 142 0.70 5.05 -2.89
N TYR A 143 1.12 3.79 -2.81
CA TYR A 143 1.10 2.82 -3.92
C TYR A 143 -0.22 2.03 -3.96
N SER A 144 -1.09 2.40 -4.89
CA SER A 144 -2.33 1.68 -5.18
C SER A 144 -2.05 0.48 -6.08
N LYS A 145 -2.17 -0.72 -5.49
CA LYS A 145 -2.07 -1.99 -6.21
C LYS A 145 -3.09 -2.06 -7.34
N ILE A 146 -4.32 -1.56 -7.11
CA ILE A 146 -5.39 -1.56 -8.12
C ILE A 146 -4.98 -0.76 -9.34
N ILE A 147 -4.42 0.45 -9.15
CA ILE A 147 -3.91 1.26 -10.25
C ILE A 147 -2.78 0.52 -10.97
N ALA A 148 -1.80 -0.03 -10.23
CA ALA A 148 -0.68 -0.74 -10.83
C ALA A 148 -1.11 -1.95 -11.66
N PHE A 149 -2.00 -2.80 -11.14
CA PHE A 149 -2.57 -3.93 -11.87
C PHE A 149 -3.36 -3.45 -13.09
N SER A 150 -4.17 -2.41 -12.94
CA SER A 150 -4.97 -1.88 -14.04
C SER A 150 -4.06 -1.41 -15.17
N VAL A 151 -3.06 -0.59 -14.88
CA VAL A 151 -2.12 -0.07 -15.89
C VAL A 151 -1.35 -1.21 -16.57
N LEU A 152 -0.83 -2.18 -15.82
CA LEU A 152 0.02 -3.24 -16.39
C LEU A 152 -0.75 -4.27 -17.23
N PHE A 153 -2.00 -4.58 -16.87
CA PHE A 153 -2.81 -5.61 -17.55
C PHE A 153 -3.88 -5.05 -18.51
N CYS A 154 -4.18 -3.75 -18.46
CA CYS A 154 -5.03 -3.07 -19.44
C CYS A 154 -4.64 -3.33 -20.92
N PRO A 155 -3.36 -3.36 -21.33
CA PRO A 155 -3.01 -3.65 -22.73
C PRO A 155 -3.51 -5.02 -23.20
N LEU A 156 -3.50 -6.04 -22.33
CA LEU A 156 -4.02 -7.37 -22.68
C LEU A 156 -5.53 -7.35 -22.90
N LEU A 157 -6.26 -6.58 -22.07
CA LEU A 157 -7.70 -6.35 -22.25
C LEU A 157 -8.00 -5.65 -23.58
N PHE A 158 -7.25 -4.61 -23.94
CA PHE A 158 -7.41 -3.91 -25.22
C PHE A 158 -7.18 -4.83 -26.41
N VAL A 159 -6.15 -5.67 -26.33
CA VAL A 159 -5.81 -6.62 -27.40
C VAL A 159 -6.90 -7.68 -27.54
N PHE A 160 -7.38 -8.22 -26.42
CA PHE A 160 -8.50 -9.17 -26.41
C PHE A 160 -9.77 -8.58 -27.03
N LEU A 161 -10.13 -7.35 -26.64
CA LEU A 161 -11.30 -6.65 -27.19
C LEU A 161 -11.15 -6.40 -28.70
N TYR A 162 -9.97 -5.94 -29.14
CA TYR A 162 -9.69 -5.71 -30.56
C TYR A 162 -9.84 -6.98 -31.40
N LEU A 163 -9.32 -8.11 -30.92
CA LEU A 163 -9.44 -9.40 -31.61
C LEU A 163 -10.89 -9.88 -31.72
N LYS A 164 -11.65 -9.73 -30.63
CA LYS A 164 -13.08 -10.05 -30.61
C LYS A 164 -13.87 -9.20 -31.61
N LEU A 165 -13.53 -7.91 -31.73
CA LEU A 165 -14.19 -6.98 -32.66
C LEU A 165 -13.79 -7.21 -34.12
N THR A 166 -12.57 -7.69 -34.38
CA THR A 166 -12.06 -7.91 -35.75
C THR A 166 -12.26 -9.33 -36.27
N GLY A 167 -12.87 -10.23 -35.48
CA GLY A 167 -13.16 -11.61 -35.88
C GLY A 167 -11.93 -12.51 -36.03
N ASN A 168 -10.73 -12.04 -35.67
CA ASN A 168 -9.50 -12.81 -35.71
C ASN A 168 -9.45 -13.80 -34.55
N LYS A 169 -9.39 -15.11 -34.86
CA LYS A 169 -9.47 -16.20 -33.87
C LYS A 169 -8.13 -16.64 -33.26
N GLU A 170 -7.00 -16.22 -33.80
CA GLU A 170 -5.69 -16.68 -33.32
C GLU A 170 -4.92 -15.55 -32.64
N PHE A 171 -5.04 -15.48 -31.31
CA PHE A 171 -4.03 -14.83 -30.49
C PHE A 171 -3.02 -15.87 -30.02
N LYS A 172 -1.88 -15.94 -30.70
CA LYS A 172 -0.73 -16.65 -30.17
C LYS A 172 0.04 -15.70 -29.26
N LEU A 173 -0.05 -15.97 -27.96
CA LEU A 173 0.71 -15.27 -26.90
C LEU A 173 2.21 -15.63 -26.94
N GLU A 174 2.59 -16.61 -27.78
CA GLU A 174 3.88 -17.29 -27.81
C GLU A 174 5.09 -16.38 -28.12
N ASP A 175 4.88 -15.19 -28.69
CA ASP A 175 5.98 -14.28 -29.06
C ASP A 175 6.21 -13.11 -28.10
N PHE A 176 5.44 -13.03 -27.00
CA PHE A 176 5.57 -11.95 -26.03
C PHE A 176 6.72 -12.12 -25.04
N ASP A 177 7.17 -13.35 -24.83
CA ASP A 177 7.99 -13.73 -23.67
C ASP A 177 9.48 -13.38 -23.79
N THR A 178 9.99 -13.08 -25.00
CA THR A 178 11.45 -13.11 -25.23
C THR A 178 12.07 -11.95 -26.02
N LYS A 179 11.30 -11.11 -26.73
CA LYS A 179 11.91 -10.11 -27.65
C LYS A 179 12.28 -8.77 -27.01
N SER A 180 11.74 -8.40 -25.85
CA SER A 180 12.08 -7.12 -25.19
C SER A 180 12.53 -7.29 -23.75
N LYS A 181 13.86 -7.25 -23.57
CA LYS A 181 14.51 -7.28 -22.25
C LYS A 181 13.93 -6.22 -21.30
N MET A 182 13.60 -5.03 -21.79
CA MET A 182 13.06 -3.94 -20.98
C MET A 182 11.68 -4.26 -20.38
N VAL A 183 10.76 -4.80 -21.18
CA VAL A 183 9.42 -5.20 -20.71
C VAL A 183 9.55 -6.30 -19.66
N ASN A 184 10.43 -7.29 -19.88
CA ASN A 184 10.68 -8.35 -18.91
C ASN A 184 11.25 -7.81 -17.60
N TYR A 185 12.20 -6.86 -17.64
CA TYR A 185 12.71 -6.21 -16.43
C TYR A 185 11.62 -5.44 -15.68
N ILE A 186 10.73 -4.74 -16.39
CA ILE A 186 9.60 -4.04 -15.78
C ILE A 186 8.65 -5.03 -15.10
N TYR A 187 8.34 -6.16 -15.72
CA TYR A 187 7.53 -7.21 -15.07
C TYR A 187 8.21 -7.80 -13.84
N ILE A 188 9.51 -8.10 -13.91
CA ILE A 188 10.27 -8.58 -12.74
C ILE A 188 10.23 -7.54 -11.61
N MET A 189 10.46 -6.27 -11.93
CA MET A 189 10.34 -5.18 -10.96
C MET A 189 8.93 -5.08 -10.37
N PHE A 190 7.88 -5.25 -11.18
CA PHE A 190 6.51 -5.27 -10.70
C PHE A 190 6.26 -6.41 -9.71
N VAL A 191 6.72 -7.62 -10.02
CA VAL A 191 6.61 -8.77 -9.12
C VAL A 191 7.38 -8.51 -7.82
N LEU A 192 8.59 -7.96 -7.88
CA LEU A 192 9.35 -7.56 -6.69
C LEU A 192 8.61 -6.50 -5.87
N CYS A 193 8.03 -5.48 -6.51
CA CYS A 193 7.21 -4.46 -5.83
C CYS A 193 6.01 -5.07 -5.12
N LEU A 194 5.34 -6.07 -5.72
CA LEU A 194 4.25 -6.81 -5.08
C LEU A 194 4.75 -7.58 -3.86
N LEU A 195 5.86 -8.31 -3.98
CA LEU A 195 6.45 -9.06 -2.86
C LEU A 195 6.81 -8.13 -1.69
N ILE A 196 7.48 -7.01 -1.95
CA ILE A 196 7.78 -6.00 -0.92
C ILE A 196 6.47 -5.48 -0.31
N ASN A 197 5.45 -5.22 -1.13
CA ASN A 197 4.11 -4.81 -0.70
C ASN A 197 3.37 -5.84 0.16
N PHE A 198 3.68 -7.12 0.05
CA PHE A 198 3.12 -8.18 0.90
C PHE A 198 3.93 -8.40 2.19
N ILE A 199 5.26 -8.30 2.13
CA ILE A 199 6.15 -8.62 3.24
C ILE A 199 6.06 -7.59 4.37
N VAL A 200 6.11 -6.30 4.05
CA VAL A 200 6.17 -5.23 5.07
C VAL A 200 4.79 -4.88 5.67
#